data_AF-L0AXM3-F1
#
_entry.id   AF-L0AXM3-F1
#
_cell.length_a   1.000
_cell.length_b   1.000
_cell.length_c   1.000
_cell.angle_alpha   90.00
_cell.angle_beta   90.00
_cell.angle_gamma   90.00
#
_symmetry.space_group_name_H-M   'P 1'
#
loop_
_entity.id
_entity.type
_entity.pdbx_description
1 polymer ?
#
loop_
_entity_poly.entity_id
_entity_poly.type
_entity_poly.pdbx_seq_one_letter_code
_entity_poly.pdbx_strand_id
1 'polypeptide(L)'
;METSLNSYSHVVIVLDTCIINFTPVDRLEYEIFRICRELLDRGVTVVTIYNTDGLLNAYFSERYRKCNKKLVESLHYGGNEFDKRFYIRDFVEGLIQNKNIEGPLHRNTVSDDIGGSYVYHLEKSGHDILISSDVKDEQNKGLLLVITDKTHAHRKILSKSLCDHLNKRQKVVDENSEWICGNAKSGLTVEYKVPPDYDVIQPVIANTICTFGTVITSMPDLIISLRMNLKESLGYLLRNYKCSFYDLSMLISEIMTCISGIFSLDMTVVHPFGKEGIQPWFLSEAEIHERFGLSLQNVVDCIEIFNKSIRRWGK
;
A
#
# COMPACT_ATOMS: atom_id res chain seq x y z
N MET A 1 -14.49 22.16 -25.42
CA MET A 1 -13.26 21.56 -24.86
C MET A 1 -13.70 20.55 -23.82
N GLU A 2 -13.81 19.28 -24.22
CA GLU A 2 -13.97 18.19 -23.28
C GLU A 2 -12.71 18.16 -22.42
N THR A 3 -12.83 18.50 -21.15
CA THR A 3 -11.79 18.20 -20.17
C THR A 3 -11.66 16.68 -20.17
N SER A 4 -10.59 16.16 -20.75
CA SER A 4 -10.20 14.76 -20.59
C SER A 4 -10.26 14.44 -19.10
N LEU A 5 -11.27 13.66 -18.69
CA LEU A 5 -11.43 13.24 -17.31
C LEU A 5 -10.12 12.57 -16.92
N ASN A 6 -9.44 13.12 -15.90
CA ASN A 6 -8.12 12.65 -15.52
C ASN A 6 -8.25 11.20 -15.04
N SER A 7 -7.77 10.27 -15.85
CA SER A 7 -7.83 8.85 -15.53
C SER A 7 -6.63 8.51 -14.66
N TYR A 8 -6.88 8.30 -13.36
CA TYR A 8 -5.93 7.61 -12.49
C TYR A 8 -6.06 6.12 -12.78
N SER A 9 -4.96 5.53 -13.24
CA SER A 9 -4.86 4.14 -13.66
C SER A 9 -4.47 3.23 -12.50
N HIS A 10 -3.66 3.76 -11.56
CA HIS A 10 -3.09 3.00 -10.47
C HIS A 10 -3.22 3.73 -9.13
N VAL A 11 -4.00 3.14 -8.23
CA VAL A 11 -4.20 3.62 -6.85
C VAL A 11 -3.47 2.70 -5.87
N VAL A 12 -2.69 3.27 -4.97
CA VAL A 12 -2.05 2.55 -3.87
C VAL A 12 -2.76 2.88 -2.56
N ILE A 13 -3.15 1.85 -1.82
CA ILE A 13 -3.74 1.98 -0.49
C ILE A 13 -2.73 1.44 0.51
N VAL A 14 -2.22 2.32 1.36
CA VAL A 14 -1.30 1.96 2.45
C VAL A 14 -2.12 1.75 3.70
N LEU A 15 -2.16 0.52 4.21
CA LEU A 15 -2.87 0.18 5.42
C LEU A 15 -1.93 0.22 6.62
N ASP A 16 -2.26 1.07 7.60
CA ASP A 16 -1.56 1.10 8.87
C ASP A 16 -1.65 -0.25 9.60
N THR A 17 -0.57 -0.60 10.30
CA THR A 17 -0.43 -1.86 11.05
C THR A 17 -1.53 -2.01 12.12
N CYS A 18 -2.04 -0.92 12.69
CA CYS A 18 -3.17 -0.96 13.62
C CYS A 18 -4.48 -1.32 12.92
N ILE A 19 -4.73 -0.82 11.70
CA ILE A 19 -5.93 -1.23 10.93
C ILE A 19 -5.91 -2.74 10.74
N ILE A 20 -4.77 -3.28 10.31
CA ILE A 20 -4.64 -4.70 10.01
C ILE A 20 -4.82 -5.56 11.26
N ASN A 21 -4.18 -5.19 12.37
CA ASN A 21 -4.21 -5.98 13.59
C ASN A 21 -5.52 -5.88 14.37
N PHE A 22 -6.20 -4.74 14.32
CA PHE A 22 -7.33 -4.45 15.22
C PHE A 22 -8.67 -4.32 14.50
N THR A 23 -8.71 -4.56 13.19
CA THR A 23 -9.96 -4.72 12.44
C THR A 23 -10.25 -6.22 12.28
N PRO A 24 -11.47 -6.69 12.59
CA PRO A 24 -11.87 -8.06 12.31
C PRO A 24 -11.64 -8.40 10.84
N VAL A 25 -11.14 -9.60 10.55
CA VAL A 25 -10.68 -9.95 9.20
C VAL A 25 -11.80 -9.88 8.16
N ASP A 26 -13.02 -10.27 8.53
CA ASP A 26 -14.19 -10.22 7.65
C ASP A 26 -14.54 -8.78 7.26
N ARG A 27 -14.38 -7.83 8.20
CA ARG A 27 -14.58 -6.40 7.95
C ARG A 27 -13.47 -5.83 7.08
N LEU A 28 -12.22 -6.21 7.34
CA LEU A 28 -11.06 -5.79 6.53
C LEU A 28 -11.24 -6.24 5.08
N GLU A 29 -11.58 -7.51 4.88
CA GLU A 29 -11.85 -8.09 3.58
C GLU A 29 -13.04 -7.42 2.88
N TYR A 30 -14.16 -7.23 3.59
CA TYR A 30 -15.33 -6.55 3.06
C TYR A 30 -15.02 -5.14 2.54
N GLU A 31 -14.36 -4.30 3.35
CA GLU A 31 -14.05 -2.93 2.95
C GLU A 31 -13.03 -2.90 1.80
N ILE A 32 -12.02 -3.77 1.80
CA ILE A 32 -11.07 -3.89 0.68
C ILE A 32 -11.79 -4.17 -0.64
N PHE A 33 -12.66 -5.17 -0.68
CA PHE A 33 -13.37 -5.51 -1.91
C PHE A 33 -14.43 -4.48 -2.29
N ARG A 34 -15.06 -3.84 -1.30
CA ARG A 34 -15.99 -2.73 -1.53
C ARG A 34 -15.27 -1.52 -2.15
N ILE A 35 -14.06 -1.22 -1.69
CA ILE A 35 -13.17 -0.21 -2.30
C ILE A 35 -12.80 -0.62 -3.72
N CYS A 36 -12.34 -1.86 -3.93
CA CYS A 36 -11.99 -2.34 -5.27
C CYS A 36 -13.17 -2.27 -6.25
N ARG A 37 -14.39 -2.55 -5.79
CA ARG A 37 -15.61 -2.40 -6.62
C ARG A 37 -15.81 -0.99 -7.12
N GLU A 38 -15.74 -0.03 -6.20
CA GLU A 38 -15.91 1.39 -6.52
C GLU A 38 -14.81 1.88 -7.46
N LEU A 39 -13.57 1.47 -7.22
CA LEU A 39 -12.43 1.82 -8.07
C LEU A 39 -12.57 1.23 -9.48
N LEU A 40 -13.02 -0.02 -9.58
CA LEU A 40 -13.33 -0.67 -10.86
C LEU A 40 -14.45 0.09 -11.61
N ASP A 41 -15.51 0.50 -10.90
CA ASP A 41 -16.62 1.27 -11.48
C ASP A 41 -16.18 2.67 -11.96
N ARG A 42 -15.11 3.21 -11.37
CA ARG A 42 -14.46 4.47 -11.79
C ARG A 42 -13.40 4.28 -12.88
N GLY A 43 -13.19 3.06 -13.37
CA GLY A 43 -12.25 2.75 -14.44
C GLY A 43 -10.79 2.63 -14.00
N VAL A 44 -10.52 2.43 -12.71
CA VAL A 44 -9.17 2.15 -12.22
C VAL A 44 -8.74 0.75 -12.66
N THR A 45 -7.54 0.67 -13.24
CA THR A 45 -7.00 -0.59 -13.76
C THR A 45 -6.17 -1.37 -12.74
N VAL A 46 -5.49 -0.68 -11.82
CA VAL A 46 -4.59 -1.29 -10.83
C VAL A 46 -4.86 -0.72 -9.45
N VAL A 47 -4.99 -1.60 -8.47
CA VAL A 47 -5.01 -1.25 -7.05
C VAL A 47 -3.94 -2.04 -6.32
N THR A 48 -3.02 -1.34 -5.68
CA THR A 48 -2.01 -1.97 -4.83
C THR A 48 -2.34 -1.71 -3.37
N ILE A 49 -2.56 -2.77 -2.60
CA ILE A 49 -2.67 -2.69 -1.15
C ILE A 49 -1.30 -3.00 -0.56
N TYR A 50 -0.76 -2.01 0.15
CA TYR A 50 0.50 -2.12 0.85
C TYR A 50 0.26 -2.30 2.35
N ASN A 51 0.85 -3.36 2.91
CA ASN A 51 0.86 -3.63 4.34
C ASN A 51 2.25 -3.99 4.82
N THR A 52 2.76 -3.29 5.82
CA THR A 52 4.15 -3.40 6.28
C THR A 52 4.55 -4.81 6.75
N ASP A 53 3.63 -5.52 7.40
CA ASP A 53 3.94 -6.78 8.11
C ASP A 53 3.65 -8.06 7.32
N GLY A 54 3.12 -7.96 6.09
CA GLY A 54 2.83 -9.15 5.27
C GLY A 54 1.66 -10.03 5.77
N LEU A 55 1.01 -9.69 6.89
CA LEU A 55 -0.14 -10.47 7.43
C LEU A 55 -1.30 -10.58 6.43
N LEU A 56 -1.58 -9.50 5.70
CA LEU A 56 -2.61 -9.48 4.66
C LEU A 56 -2.25 -10.38 3.49
N ASN A 57 -0.97 -10.40 3.08
CA ASN A 57 -0.45 -11.28 2.05
C ASN A 57 -0.67 -12.74 2.44
N ALA A 58 -0.31 -13.12 3.67
CA ALA A 58 -0.51 -14.47 4.17
C ALA A 58 -1.99 -14.88 4.11
N TYR A 59 -2.89 -14.02 4.60
CA TYR A 59 -4.33 -14.25 4.56
C TYR A 59 -4.88 -14.40 3.14
N PHE A 60 -4.61 -13.45 2.26
CA PHE A 60 -5.07 -13.49 0.86
C PHE A 60 -4.47 -14.69 0.11
N SER A 61 -3.21 -15.02 0.38
CA SER A 61 -2.54 -16.17 -0.23
C SER A 61 -3.23 -17.48 0.15
N GLU A 62 -3.68 -17.64 1.40
CA GLU A 62 -4.35 -18.86 1.82
C GLU A 62 -5.79 -18.92 1.30
N ARG A 63 -6.51 -17.80 1.34
CA ARG A 63 -7.94 -17.73 0.98
C ARG A 63 -8.20 -17.72 -0.53
N TYR A 64 -7.28 -17.15 -1.30
CA TYR A 64 -7.43 -16.89 -2.73
C TYR A 64 -6.30 -17.48 -3.60
N ARG A 65 -5.42 -18.34 -3.05
CA ARG A 65 -4.43 -19.03 -3.90
C ARG A 65 -5.12 -19.87 -4.96
N LYS A 66 -4.56 -19.86 -6.17
CA LYS A 66 -4.92 -20.80 -7.25
C LYS A 66 -6.43 -20.81 -7.53
N CYS A 67 -7.13 -19.73 -7.22
CA CYS A 67 -8.53 -19.56 -7.58
C CYS A 67 -8.60 -19.20 -9.07
N ASN A 68 -9.39 -19.95 -9.85
CA ASN A 68 -9.59 -19.65 -11.26
C ASN A 68 -10.61 -18.53 -11.42
N LYS A 69 -11.78 -18.65 -10.79
CA LYS A 69 -12.77 -17.58 -10.56
C LYS A 69 -13.57 -17.94 -9.30
N LYS A 70 -13.54 -17.09 -8.28
CA LYS A 70 -14.27 -17.27 -7.03
C LYS A 70 -15.11 -16.03 -6.75
N LEU A 71 -16.36 -16.23 -6.32
CA LEU A 71 -17.21 -15.14 -5.86
C LEU A 71 -16.66 -14.55 -4.56
N VAL A 72 -16.60 -13.22 -4.49
CA VAL A 72 -16.24 -12.51 -3.25
C VAL A 72 -17.47 -12.47 -2.33
N GLU A 73 -17.61 -13.51 -1.52
CA GLU A 73 -18.71 -13.67 -0.57
C GLU A 73 -18.73 -12.59 0.51
N SER A 74 -17.57 -11.97 0.84
CA SER A 74 -17.48 -10.94 1.87
C SER A 74 -18.46 -9.79 1.63
N LEU A 75 -18.72 -9.44 0.37
CA LEU A 75 -19.65 -8.37 -0.04
C LEU A 75 -21.13 -8.68 0.25
N HIS A 76 -21.47 -9.93 0.54
CA HIS A 76 -22.83 -10.40 0.78
C HIS A 76 -23.20 -10.47 2.26
N TYR A 77 -22.21 -10.43 3.16
CA TYR A 77 -22.49 -10.33 4.59
C TYR A 77 -23.01 -8.92 4.88
N GLY A 78 -24.27 -8.82 5.30
CA GLY A 78 -24.82 -7.56 5.79
C GLY A 78 -23.97 -7.05 6.94
N GLY A 79 -23.66 -5.75 6.97
CA GLY A 79 -22.70 -5.15 7.91
C GLY A 79 -22.97 -5.32 9.41
N ASN A 80 -24.07 -5.98 9.78
CA ASN A 80 -24.45 -6.30 11.15
C ASN A 80 -23.95 -7.68 11.62
N GLU A 81 -23.38 -8.52 10.76
CA GLU A 81 -22.93 -9.89 11.11
C GLU A 81 -21.41 -10.02 11.39
N PHE A 82 -20.66 -8.90 11.44
CA PHE A 82 -19.24 -8.90 11.82
C PHE A 82 -19.05 -9.09 13.34
N ASP A 83 -19.66 -10.12 13.92
CA ASP A 83 -19.59 -10.42 15.35
C ASP A 83 -18.50 -11.47 15.68
N LYS A 84 -17.85 -12.03 14.65
CA LYS A 84 -16.69 -12.89 14.85
C LYS A 84 -15.48 -12.04 15.21
N ARG A 85 -15.01 -12.17 16.44
CA ARG A 85 -13.75 -11.59 16.96
C ARG A 85 -12.53 -12.32 16.40
N PHE A 86 -12.49 -12.52 15.09
CA PHE A 86 -11.39 -13.20 14.42
C PHE A 86 -10.52 -12.15 13.75
N TYR A 87 -9.33 -11.94 14.30
CA TYR A 87 -8.37 -10.98 13.77
C TYR A 87 -7.38 -11.70 12.87
N ILE A 88 -6.81 -10.96 11.92
CA ILE A 88 -5.87 -11.54 10.96
C ILE A 88 -4.63 -12.14 11.64
N ARG A 89 -4.24 -11.60 12.79
CA ARG A 89 -3.13 -12.14 13.59
C ARG A 89 -3.45 -13.54 14.10
N ASP A 90 -4.66 -13.74 14.67
CA ASP A 90 -5.10 -15.05 15.16
C ASP A 90 -5.09 -16.09 14.05
N PHE A 91 -5.50 -15.70 12.84
CA PHE A 91 -5.44 -16.54 11.64
C PHE A 91 -4.00 -16.96 11.30
N VAL A 92 -3.09 -15.99 11.22
CA VAL A 92 -1.70 -16.24 10.83
C VAL A 92 -0.98 -17.05 11.90
N GLU A 93 -1.21 -16.79 13.18
CA GLU A 93 -0.66 -17.58 14.28
C GLU A 93 -1.15 -19.04 14.22
N GLY A 94 -2.43 -19.25 13.96
CA GLY A 94 -2.98 -20.60 13.75
C GLY A 94 -2.36 -21.33 12.54
N LEU A 95 -2.09 -20.62 11.44
CA LEU A 95 -1.39 -21.20 10.29
C LEU A 95 0.04 -21.64 10.62
N ILE A 96 0.77 -20.84 11.40
CA ILE A 96 2.15 -21.14 11.81
C ILE A 96 2.16 -22.40 12.69
N GLN A 97 1.27 -22.47 13.68
CA GLN A 97 1.14 -23.61 14.57
C GLN A 97 0.82 -24.90 13.80
N ASN A 98 -0.12 -24.85 12.85
CA ASN A 98 -0.50 -26.01 12.04
C ASN A 98 0.60 -26.51 11.10
N LYS A 99 1.55 -25.65 10.72
CA LYS A 99 2.66 -26.01 9.83
C LYS A 99 3.88 -26.58 10.57
N ASN A 100 3.81 -26.79 11.89
CA ASN A 100 4.95 -27.19 12.74
C ASN A 100 6.20 -26.32 12.51
N ILE A 101 6.01 -25.03 12.23
CA ILE A 101 7.12 -24.10 12.12
C ILE A 101 7.49 -23.73 13.56
N GLU A 102 8.35 -24.53 14.19
CA GLU A 102 8.88 -24.26 15.52
C GLU A 102 9.83 -23.06 15.48
N GLY A 103 9.40 -21.94 16.05
CA GLY A 103 10.26 -20.80 16.29
C GLY A 103 9.49 -19.63 16.89
N PRO A 104 10.10 -18.83 17.79
CA PRO A 104 9.52 -17.55 18.18
C PRO A 104 9.29 -16.72 16.93
N LEU A 105 8.25 -15.88 16.97
CA LEU A 105 7.76 -14.96 15.93
C LEU A 105 8.84 -13.96 15.47
N HIS A 106 9.96 -14.44 14.95
CA HIS A 106 10.92 -13.64 14.22
C HIS A 106 10.26 -13.34 12.89
N ARG A 107 9.74 -12.10 12.81
CA ARG A 107 9.10 -11.42 11.69
C ARG A 107 9.81 -11.53 10.32
N ASN A 108 10.90 -12.29 10.23
CA ASN A 108 11.74 -12.43 9.05
C ASN A 108 11.66 -13.83 8.40
N THR A 109 11.17 -14.89 9.07
CA THR A 109 11.27 -16.27 8.53
C THR A 109 10.04 -16.78 7.80
N VAL A 110 8.86 -16.16 7.95
CA VAL A 110 7.69 -16.45 7.08
C VAL A 110 7.94 -15.91 5.66
N SER A 111 8.97 -15.10 5.48
CA SER A 111 9.18 -14.35 4.26
C SER A 111 9.77 -15.20 3.12
N ASP A 112 10.65 -16.18 3.37
CA ASP A 112 11.56 -16.64 2.30
C ASP A 112 10.94 -17.57 1.24
N ASP A 113 9.88 -18.33 1.55
CA ASP A 113 9.18 -19.19 0.58
C ASP A 113 7.79 -18.68 0.13
N ILE A 114 7.30 -17.62 0.77
CA ILE A 114 5.99 -17.00 0.54
C ILE A 114 6.28 -15.66 -0.13
N GLY A 115 6.23 -15.63 -1.46
CA GLY A 115 6.49 -14.42 -2.24
C GLY A 115 5.73 -13.21 -1.68
N GLY A 116 6.47 -12.17 -1.25
CA GLY A 116 5.95 -10.99 -0.55
C GLY A 116 4.97 -10.11 -1.34
N SER A 117 4.50 -10.58 -2.49
CA SER A 117 3.47 -9.94 -3.29
C SER A 117 2.57 -10.97 -3.98
N TYR A 118 1.27 -10.72 -3.96
CA TYR A 118 0.26 -11.51 -4.64
C TYR A 118 -0.50 -10.64 -5.62
N VAL A 119 -0.82 -11.21 -6.78
CA VAL A 119 -1.55 -10.52 -7.84
C VAL A 119 -2.83 -11.29 -8.10
N TYR A 120 -3.93 -10.55 -8.13
CA TYR A 120 -5.26 -11.05 -8.38
C TYR A 120 -5.93 -10.20 -9.45
N HIS A 121 -6.78 -10.82 -10.25
CA HIS A 121 -7.61 -10.14 -11.21
C HIS A 121 -9.08 -10.16 -10.74
N LEU A 122 -9.67 -8.97 -10.66
CA LEU A 122 -11.05 -8.75 -10.23
C LEU A 122 -11.92 -8.41 -11.43
N GLU A 123 -13.01 -9.14 -11.57
CA GLU A 123 -14.00 -8.94 -12.63
C GLU A 123 -15.36 -8.64 -12.02
N LYS A 124 -16.11 -7.72 -12.65
CA LYS A 124 -17.49 -7.46 -12.28
C LYS A 124 -18.40 -8.45 -13.02
N SER A 125 -19.26 -9.12 -12.26
CA SER A 125 -20.32 -10.00 -12.79
C SER A 125 -21.66 -9.54 -12.24
N GLY A 126 -22.30 -8.56 -12.91
CA GLY A 126 -23.51 -7.93 -12.38
C GLY A 126 -23.21 -7.05 -11.17
N HIS A 127 -23.79 -7.37 -10.01
CA HIS A 127 -23.50 -6.70 -8.73
C HIS A 127 -22.34 -7.33 -7.96
N ASP A 128 -21.84 -8.46 -8.45
CA ASP A 128 -20.85 -9.28 -7.79
C ASP A 128 -19.43 -8.99 -8.31
N ILE A 129 -18.45 -9.31 -7.47
CA ILE A 129 -17.04 -9.33 -7.86
C ILE A 129 -16.57 -10.78 -7.85
N LEU A 130 -15.91 -11.16 -8.94
CA LEU A 130 -15.18 -12.41 -9.05
C LEU A 130 -13.69 -12.11 -8.88
N ILE A 131 -13.02 -12.87 -8.03
CA ILE A 131 -11.57 -12.83 -7.86
C ILE A 131 -10.93 -14.05 -8.52
N SER A 132 -9.83 -13.83 -9.22
CA SER A 132 -9.03 -14.85 -9.88
C SER A 132 -7.55 -14.62 -9.61
N SER A 133 -6.79 -15.70 -9.47
CA SER A 133 -5.33 -15.69 -9.34
C SER A 133 -4.62 -15.98 -10.67
N ASP A 134 -5.38 -16.42 -11.67
CA ASP A 134 -4.90 -16.68 -13.02
C ASP A 134 -5.00 -15.39 -13.85
N VAL A 135 -3.91 -14.65 -13.93
CA VAL A 135 -3.82 -13.43 -14.75
C VAL A 135 -3.63 -13.86 -16.20
N LYS A 136 -4.70 -14.29 -16.85
CA LYS A 136 -4.72 -14.60 -18.29
C LYS A 136 -5.38 -13.47 -19.07
N ASP A 137 -4.59 -12.95 -20.00
CA ASP A 137 -4.90 -12.03 -21.10
C ASP A 137 -5.24 -10.56 -20.79
N GLU A 138 -4.56 -9.70 -21.57
CA GLU A 138 -4.70 -8.24 -21.69
C GLU A 138 -6.08 -7.78 -22.18
N GLN A 139 -7.00 -8.71 -22.51
CA GLN A 139 -8.31 -8.39 -23.07
C GLN A 139 -9.45 -8.34 -22.03
N ASN A 140 -9.20 -8.75 -20.79
CA ASN A 140 -10.23 -8.73 -19.76
C ASN A 140 -10.37 -7.34 -19.13
N LYS A 141 -11.58 -6.76 -19.23
CA LYS A 141 -11.98 -5.52 -18.56
C LYS A 141 -12.13 -5.80 -17.06
N GLY A 142 -11.03 -5.75 -16.32
CA GLY A 142 -11.01 -5.96 -14.89
C GLY A 142 -10.03 -5.05 -14.16
N LEU A 143 -9.97 -5.23 -12.85
CA LEU A 143 -9.07 -4.51 -11.96
C LEU A 143 -8.00 -5.48 -11.45
N LEU A 144 -6.74 -5.09 -11.61
CA LEU A 144 -5.61 -5.80 -11.07
C LEU A 144 -5.43 -5.41 -9.59
N LEU A 145 -5.68 -6.35 -8.69
CA LEU A 145 -5.43 -6.19 -7.26
C LEU A 145 -4.07 -6.79 -6.91
N VAL A 146 -3.14 -5.94 -6.46
CA VAL A 146 -1.84 -6.34 -5.94
C VAL A 146 -1.83 -6.21 -4.43
N ILE A 147 -1.48 -7.26 -3.70
CA ILE A 147 -1.24 -7.21 -2.25
C ILE A 147 0.26 -7.34 -2.04
N THR A 148 0.91 -6.37 -1.40
CA THR A 148 2.37 -6.34 -1.26
C THR A 148 2.83 -5.82 0.09
N ASP A 149 4.01 -6.23 0.52
CA ASP A 149 4.62 -5.80 1.76
C ASP A 149 5.98 -5.12 1.56
N LYS A 150 6.63 -4.72 2.66
CA LYS A 150 7.95 -4.08 2.61
C LYS A 150 9.02 -4.97 1.97
N THR A 151 8.92 -6.29 2.15
CA THR A 151 9.94 -7.23 1.68
C THR A 151 10.01 -7.29 0.16
N HIS A 152 8.91 -7.04 -0.55
CA HIS A 152 8.84 -7.08 -2.01
C HIS A 152 9.95 -6.25 -2.65
N ALA A 153 10.02 -4.99 -2.29
CA ALA A 153 10.95 -4.10 -2.94
C ALA A 153 12.36 -4.19 -2.39
N HIS A 154 12.53 -4.49 -1.10
CA HIS A 154 13.84 -4.89 -0.57
C HIS A 154 14.42 -6.06 -1.39
N ARG A 155 13.63 -7.10 -1.68
CA ARG A 155 14.05 -8.23 -2.52
C ARG A 155 14.33 -7.83 -3.96
N LYS A 156 13.49 -6.98 -4.57
CA LYS A 156 13.69 -6.54 -5.95
C LYS A 156 14.95 -5.69 -6.11
N ILE A 157 15.24 -4.84 -5.12
CA ILE A 157 16.45 -4.03 -5.08
C ILE A 157 17.68 -4.90 -4.86
N LEU A 158 17.63 -5.83 -3.88
CA LEU A 158 18.77 -6.72 -3.57
C LEU A 158 19.03 -7.78 -4.64
N SER A 159 18.00 -8.28 -5.31
CA SER A 159 18.14 -9.28 -6.39
C SER A 159 18.65 -8.67 -7.69
N LYS A 160 18.49 -7.36 -7.87
CA LYS A 160 19.25 -6.62 -8.87
C LYS A 160 20.68 -6.45 -8.39
N SER A 161 21.58 -7.23 -9.00
CA SER A 161 23.00 -6.91 -9.07
C SER A 161 23.18 -5.40 -9.35
N LEU A 162 23.61 -4.65 -8.34
CA LEU A 162 24.01 -3.24 -8.50
C LEU A 162 25.09 -3.08 -9.57
N CYS A 163 25.79 -4.15 -9.95
CA CYS A 163 26.88 -4.15 -10.91
C CYS A 163 26.42 -3.80 -12.34
N ASP A 164 25.21 -4.19 -12.77
CA ASP A 164 24.74 -3.91 -14.14
C ASP A 164 24.44 -2.41 -14.35
N HIS A 165 24.05 -1.71 -13.27
CA HIS A 165 23.81 -0.27 -13.28
C HIS A 165 25.08 0.56 -13.15
N LEU A 166 26.02 0.12 -12.31
CA LEU A 166 27.32 0.80 -12.15
C LEU A 166 28.14 0.77 -13.45
N ASN A 167 28.07 -0.33 -14.21
CA ASN A 167 28.75 -0.45 -15.50
C ASN A 167 28.16 0.46 -16.60
N LYS A 168 26.87 0.84 -16.51
CA LYS A 168 26.26 1.84 -17.40
C LYS A 168 26.53 3.28 -16.94
N ARG A 169 26.67 3.52 -15.63
CA ARG A 169 27.02 4.85 -15.06
C ARG A 169 28.35 5.39 -15.55
N GLN A 170 29.35 4.55 -15.79
CA GLN A 170 30.64 4.99 -16.33
C GLN A 170 30.58 5.56 -17.76
N LYS A 171 29.49 5.35 -18.51
CA LYS A 171 29.33 5.88 -19.87
C LYS A 171 28.50 7.16 -19.97
N VAL A 172 27.83 7.59 -18.91
CA VAL A 172 26.91 8.75 -18.91
C VAL A 172 27.24 9.68 -17.73
N VAL A 173 28.53 9.95 -17.52
CA VAL A 173 28.89 11.15 -16.77
C VAL A 173 28.76 12.29 -17.77
N ASP A 174 27.63 12.99 -17.71
CA ASP A 174 27.42 14.20 -18.48
C ASP A 174 28.41 15.25 -17.97
N GLU A 175 29.47 15.52 -18.75
CA GLU A 175 30.49 16.51 -18.43
C GLU A 175 29.93 17.94 -18.42
N ASN A 176 28.68 18.14 -18.89
CA ASN A 176 28.04 19.45 -19.09
C ASN A 176 27.07 19.89 -17.99
N SER A 177 26.84 19.12 -16.93
CA SER A 177 25.95 19.58 -15.85
C SER A 177 26.62 20.72 -15.07
N GLU A 178 26.04 21.92 -15.12
CA GLU A 178 26.54 23.10 -14.42
C GLU A 178 26.58 22.90 -12.90
N TRP A 179 27.70 23.29 -12.29
CA TRP A 179 27.81 23.39 -10.84
C TRP A 179 27.04 24.62 -10.36
N ILE A 180 26.16 24.45 -9.39
CA ILE A 180 25.40 25.54 -8.80
C ILE A 180 26.13 25.99 -7.53
N CYS A 181 26.63 27.23 -7.54
CA CYS A 181 27.22 27.86 -6.36
C CYS A 181 26.16 28.69 -5.63
N GLY A 182 25.88 28.36 -4.37
CA GLY A 182 24.96 29.11 -3.52
C GLY A 182 25.64 29.58 -2.24
N ASN A 183 25.34 30.79 -1.78
CA ASN A 183 25.81 31.26 -0.48
C ASN A 183 24.86 30.79 0.61
N ALA A 184 25.35 29.96 1.53
CA ALA A 184 24.63 29.57 2.73
C ALA A 184 24.42 30.79 3.65
N LYS A 185 23.40 30.74 4.51
CA LYS A 185 23.12 31.80 5.51
C LYS A 185 24.29 32.04 6.48
N SER A 186 25.23 31.10 6.57
CA SER A 186 26.48 31.21 7.35
C SER A 186 27.60 31.98 6.63
N GLY A 187 27.39 32.44 5.39
CA GLY A 187 28.43 33.08 4.57
C GLY A 187 29.37 32.11 3.85
N LEU A 188 29.17 30.79 3.99
CA LEU A 188 29.89 29.77 3.24
C LEU A 188 29.29 29.61 1.84
N THR A 189 30.13 29.66 0.81
CA THR A 189 29.74 29.27 -0.54
C THR A 189 29.72 27.75 -0.62
N VAL A 190 28.57 27.20 -0.96
CA VAL A 190 28.35 25.77 -1.16
C VAL A 190 28.18 25.54 -2.66
N GLU A 191 29.04 24.70 -3.22
CA GLU A 191 28.92 24.22 -4.59
C GLU A 191 28.25 22.85 -4.56
N TYR A 192 27.17 22.70 -5.29
CA TYR A 192 26.51 21.42 -5.45
C TYR A 192 26.12 21.19 -6.90
N LYS A 193 26.17 19.93 -7.30
CA LYS A 193 25.74 19.48 -8.61
C LYS A 193 24.37 18.84 -8.45
N VAL A 194 23.38 19.38 -9.16
CA VAL A 194 22.05 18.75 -9.22
C VAL A 194 22.21 17.46 -10.04
N PRO A 195 21.91 16.28 -9.47
CA PRO A 195 21.96 15.05 -10.22
C PRO A 195 20.96 15.11 -11.38
N PRO A 196 21.28 14.53 -12.56
CA PRO A 196 20.36 14.51 -13.68
C PRO A 196 19.06 13.78 -13.29
N ASP A 197 17.94 14.17 -13.90
CA ASP A 197 16.60 13.63 -13.60
C ASP A 197 16.56 12.09 -13.57
N TYR A 198 17.33 11.44 -14.45
CA TYR A 198 17.45 9.98 -14.49
C TYR A 198 18.01 9.35 -13.20
N ASP A 199 18.98 10.00 -12.53
CA ASP A 199 19.56 9.55 -11.27
C ASP A 199 18.63 9.81 -10.08
N VAL A 200 17.74 10.80 -10.19
CA VAL A 200 16.73 11.12 -9.17
C VAL A 200 15.54 10.17 -9.28
N ILE A 201 15.00 9.97 -10.48
CA ILE A 201 13.78 9.18 -10.73
C ILE A 201 14.08 7.67 -10.71
N GLN A 202 15.32 7.26 -11.05
CA GLN A 202 15.75 5.86 -11.09
C GLN A 202 14.72 4.93 -11.76
N PRO A 203 14.29 5.22 -13.01
CA PRO A 203 13.14 4.58 -13.64
C PRO A 203 13.30 3.05 -13.77
N VAL A 204 14.54 2.58 -13.88
CA VAL A 204 14.84 1.15 -13.96
C VAL A 204 14.61 0.44 -12.63
N ILE A 205 14.85 1.10 -11.49
CA ILE A 205 14.51 0.58 -10.17
C ILE A 205 12.98 0.64 -9.99
N ALA A 206 12.36 1.76 -10.36
CA ALA A 206 10.91 1.93 -10.32
C ALA A 206 10.15 0.83 -11.10
N ASN A 207 10.55 0.55 -12.35
CA ASN A 207 9.98 -0.54 -13.17
C ASN A 207 10.15 -1.92 -12.52
N THR A 208 11.29 -2.16 -11.87
CA THR A 208 11.57 -3.44 -11.22
C THR A 208 10.68 -3.67 -10.03
N ILE A 209 10.42 -2.61 -9.29
CA ILE A 209 9.56 -2.65 -8.11
C ILE A 209 8.09 -2.75 -8.52
N CYS A 210 7.68 -2.11 -9.62
CA CYS A 210 6.35 -2.24 -10.21
C CYS A 210 6.13 -3.59 -10.94
N THR A 211 7.08 -4.52 -10.85
CA THR A 211 6.96 -5.88 -11.41
C THR A 211 6.62 -6.88 -10.32
N PHE A 212 5.43 -7.47 -10.39
CA PHE A 212 4.90 -8.47 -9.45
C PHE A 212 4.76 -9.82 -10.16
N GLY A 213 5.74 -10.71 -9.93
CA GLY A 213 5.85 -11.96 -10.70
C GLY A 213 6.06 -11.68 -12.19
N THR A 214 5.11 -12.09 -13.03
CA THR A 214 5.09 -11.84 -14.48
C THR A 214 4.33 -10.57 -14.87
N VAL A 215 3.69 -9.89 -13.92
CA VAL A 215 2.82 -8.74 -14.18
C VAL A 215 3.60 -7.44 -13.94
N ILE A 216 3.59 -6.54 -14.92
CA ILE A 216 4.18 -5.21 -14.83
C ILE A 216 3.05 -4.20 -14.70
N THR A 217 3.13 -3.34 -13.69
CA THR A 217 2.15 -2.28 -13.41
C THR A 217 2.72 -0.91 -13.76
N SER A 218 1.84 0.07 -13.98
CA SER A 218 2.22 1.48 -14.10
C SER A 218 2.71 2.03 -12.75
N MET A 219 3.35 3.20 -12.77
CA MET A 219 3.61 3.94 -11.54
C MET A 219 2.29 4.39 -10.89
N PRO A 220 2.25 4.59 -9.56
CA PRO A 220 1.04 5.00 -8.90
C PRO A 220 0.74 6.46 -9.18
N ASP A 221 -0.53 6.74 -9.50
CA ASP A 221 -1.03 8.11 -9.66
C ASP A 221 -1.41 8.71 -8.30
N LEU A 222 -1.93 7.86 -7.41
CA LEU A 222 -2.54 8.24 -6.14
C LEU A 222 -2.15 7.26 -5.04
N ILE A 223 -1.68 7.77 -3.90
CA ILE A 223 -1.45 7.01 -2.69
C ILE A 223 -2.38 7.50 -1.59
N ILE A 224 -3.10 6.56 -0.99
CA ILE A 224 -4.00 6.82 0.13
C ILE A 224 -3.49 6.03 1.33
N SER A 225 -2.94 6.72 2.32
CA SER A 225 -2.60 6.14 3.62
C SER A 225 -3.82 6.14 4.52
N LEU A 226 -4.27 4.95 4.91
CA LEU A 226 -5.37 4.77 5.83
C LEU A 226 -4.81 4.41 7.21
N ARG A 227 -5.20 5.20 8.21
CA ARG A 227 -4.87 5.00 9.63
C ARG A 227 -6.08 4.60 10.44
N MET A 228 -5.88 3.97 11.60
CA MET A 228 -6.99 3.59 12.45
C MET A 228 -7.65 4.85 13.02
N ASN A 229 -8.98 4.95 12.99
CA ASN A 229 -9.63 6.12 13.59
C ASN A 229 -9.78 5.96 15.11
N LEU A 230 -9.89 7.09 15.82
CA LEU A 230 -9.99 7.11 17.27
C LEU A 230 -11.16 6.24 17.81
N LYS A 231 -12.30 6.23 17.10
CA LYS A 231 -13.48 5.44 17.49
C LYS A 231 -13.19 3.94 17.44
N GLU A 232 -12.49 3.48 16.41
CA GLU A 232 -12.08 2.09 16.25
C GLU A 232 -11.05 1.72 17.31
N SER A 233 -10.04 2.57 17.53
CA SER A 233 -8.99 2.32 18.54
C SER A 233 -9.59 2.20 19.94
N LEU A 234 -10.45 3.14 20.34
CA LEU A 234 -11.15 3.08 21.62
C LEU A 234 -12.12 1.88 21.68
N GLY A 235 -12.84 1.61 20.59
CA GLY A 235 -13.75 0.46 20.50
C GLY A 235 -13.03 -0.87 20.71
N TYR A 236 -11.81 -1.03 20.18
CA TYR A 236 -10.99 -2.20 20.41
C TYR A 236 -10.55 -2.32 21.86
N LEU A 237 -10.03 -1.24 22.47
CA LEU A 237 -9.64 -1.24 23.90
C LEU A 237 -10.79 -1.66 24.81
N LEU A 238 -11.99 -1.10 24.56
CA LEU A 238 -13.17 -1.38 25.38
C LEU A 238 -13.64 -2.83 25.24
N ARG A 239 -13.47 -3.45 24.05
CA ARG A 239 -13.91 -4.82 23.79
C ARG A 239 -12.89 -5.87 24.22
N ASN A 240 -11.60 -5.55 24.18
CA ASN A 240 -10.50 -6.47 24.43
C ASN A 240 -9.66 -6.00 25.62
N TYR A 241 -10.21 -6.11 26.84
CA TYR A 241 -9.53 -5.71 28.07
C TYR A 241 -8.27 -6.56 28.40
N LYS A 242 -8.06 -7.68 27.71
CA LYS A 242 -6.88 -8.55 27.81
C LYS A 242 -5.90 -8.33 26.65
N CYS A 243 -5.63 -7.07 26.28
CA CYS A 243 -4.59 -6.77 25.30
C CYS A 243 -3.21 -7.13 25.86
N SER A 244 -2.34 -7.65 25.00
CA SER A 244 -0.92 -7.74 25.35
C SER A 244 -0.34 -6.32 25.56
N PHE A 245 0.73 -6.21 26.34
CA PHE A 245 1.40 -4.92 26.54
C PHE A 245 1.88 -4.30 25.22
N TYR A 246 2.31 -5.15 24.27
CA TYR A 246 2.72 -4.71 22.94
C TYR A 246 1.56 -4.08 22.16
N ASP A 247 0.39 -4.73 22.16
CA ASP A 247 -0.81 -4.22 21.48
C ASP A 247 -1.29 -2.92 22.11
N LEU A 248 -1.26 -2.84 23.44
CA LEU A 248 -1.63 -1.63 24.17
C LEU A 248 -0.69 -0.47 23.84
N SER A 249 0.62 -0.70 23.79
CA SER A 249 1.61 0.33 23.43
C SER A 249 1.40 0.85 22.01
N MET A 250 1.16 -0.05 21.05
CA MET A 250 0.90 0.31 19.66
C MET A 250 -0.40 1.13 19.53
N LEU A 251 -1.46 0.70 20.21
CA LEU A 251 -2.75 1.38 20.15
C LEU A 251 -2.73 2.74 20.88
N ILE A 252 -2.04 2.86 22.02
CA ILE A 252 -1.82 4.17 22.68
C ILE A 252 -1.07 5.12 21.75
N SER A 253 -0.01 4.64 21.08
CA SER A 253 0.73 5.44 20.10
C SER A 253 -0.20 5.96 18.99
N GLU A 254 -1.13 5.13 18.52
CA GLU A 254 -2.08 5.50 17.47
C GLU A 254 -3.15 6.48 17.97
N ILE A 255 -3.67 6.29 19.19
CA ILE A 255 -4.57 7.26 19.83
C ILE A 255 -3.89 8.62 19.97
N MET A 256 -2.63 8.65 20.43
CA MET A 256 -1.87 9.89 20.58
C MET A 256 -1.66 10.58 19.23
N THR A 257 -1.44 9.80 18.16
CA THR A 257 -1.34 10.31 16.79
C THR A 257 -2.66 10.92 16.33
N CYS A 258 -3.79 10.23 16.52
CA CYS A 258 -5.12 10.74 16.22
C CYS A 258 -5.42 12.05 16.96
N ILE A 259 -5.13 12.09 18.26
CA ILE A 259 -5.32 13.28 19.11
C ILE A 259 -4.44 14.43 18.62
N SER A 260 -3.17 14.15 18.33
CA SER A 260 -2.24 15.14 17.76
C SER A 260 -2.75 15.69 16.43
N GLY A 261 -3.32 14.84 15.57
CA GLY A 261 -3.92 15.25 14.29
C GLY A 261 -5.10 16.21 14.48
N ILE A 262 -5.98 15.94 15.45
CA ILE A 262 -7.11 16.83 15.80
C ILE A 262 -6.62 18.21 16.21
N PHE A 263 -5.57 18.28 17.05
CA PHE A 263 -5.00 19.56 17.49
C PHE A 263 -4.18 20.28 16.42
N SER A 264 -3.75 19.57 15.37
CA SER A 264 -2.96 20.12 14.26
C SER A 264 -3.80 20.62 13.08
N LEU A 265 -5.13 20.76 13.27
CA LEU A 265 -6.06 21.34 12.28
C LEU A 265 -5.91 20.72 10.87
N ASP A 266 -5.96 19.39 10.78
CA ASP A 266 -5.95 18.64 9.51
C ASP A 266 -4.68 18.77 8.64
N MET A 267 -3.59 19.31 9.18
CA MET A 267 -2.27 19.15 8.55
C MET A 267 -1.81 17.69 8.73
N THR A 268 -2.37 16.80 7.92
CA THR A 268 -1.95 15.41 7.78
C THR A 268 -0.57 15.42 7.15
N VAL A 269 0.46 15.54 7.99
CA VAL A 269 1.84 15.33 7.58
C VAL A 269 1.96 13.84 7.26
N VAL A 270 1.73 13.50 5.99
CA VAL A 270 2.08 12.18 5.51
C VAL A 270 3.58 12.09 5.65
N HIS A 271 4.05 11.28 6.59
CA HIS A 271 5.47 11.03 6.71
C HIS A 271 5.85 10.12 5.55
N PRO A 272 6.50 10.63 4.48
CA PRO A 272 6.90 9.79 3.36
C PRO A 272 7.83 8.66 3.83
N PHE A 273 8.46 8.85 5.00
CA PHE A 273 9.34 7.90 5.67
C PHE A 273 8.91 7.65 7.13
N GLY A 274 7.60 7.59 7.41
CA GLY A 274 7.05 7.30 8.74
C GLY A 274 7.43 5.91 9.28
N LYS A 275 6.97 5.55 10.50
CA LYS A 275 7.22 4.23 11.10
C LYS A 275 6.80 3.04 10.22
N GLU A 276 5.77 3.25 9.41
CA GLU A 276 5.23 2.30 8.42
C GLU A 276 5.61 2.67 6.97
N GLY A 277 6.63 3.51 6.83
CA GLY A 277 6.97 4.37 5.68
C GLY A 277 6.49 3.89 4.31
N ILE A 278 5.79 4.79 3.61
CA ILE A 278 5.45 4.63 2.20
C ILE A 278 6.78 4.51 1.45
N GLN A 279 6.99 3.39 0.80
CA GLN A 279 8.30 3.14 0.24
C GLN A 279 8.65 4.16 -0.87
N PRO A 280 9.89 4.71 -0.90
CA PRO A 280 10.21 5.92 -1.65
C PRO A 280 9.85 5.96 -3.15
N TRP A 281 9.80 4.82 -3.85
CA TRP A 281 9.41 4.80 -5.27
C TRP A 281 7.94 5.07 -5.50
N PHE A 282 7.07 4.74 -4.53
CA PHE A 282 5.65 5.11 -4.61
C PHE A 282 5.53 6.64 -4.75
N LEU A 283 6.44 7.39 -4.10
CA LEU A 283 6.41 8.85 -3.98
C LEU A 283 6.88 9.62 -5.22
N SER A 284 7.51 8.96 -6.20
CA SER A 284 8.19 9.67 -7.29
C SER A 284 7.24 10.49 -8.17
N GLU A 285 6.00 10.02 -8.35
CA GLU A 285 4.98 10.69 -9.18
C GLU A 285 3.57 10.69 -8.56
N ALA A 286 3.36 10.07 -7.39
CA ALA A 286 2.01 9.97 -6.82
C ALA A 286 1.62 11.20 -6.00
N GLU A 287 0.34 11.60 -6.08
CA GLU A 287 -0.28 12.46 -5.07
C GLU A 287 -0.57 11.62 -3.81
N ILE A 288 -0.33 12.19 -2.63
CA ILE A 288 -0.42 11.45 -1.37
C ILE A 288 -1.48 12.09 -0.48
N HIS A 289 -2.42 11.26 -0.03
CA HIS A 289 -3.39 11.64 0.99
C HIS A 289 -3.31 10.69 2.17
N GLU A 290 -3.65 11.20 3.35
CA GLU A 290 -3.80 10.41 4.56
C GLU A 290 -5.19 10.64 5.16
N ARG A 291 -5.83 9.55 5.60
CA ARG A 291 -7.17 9.55 6.20
C ARG A 291 -7.25 8.59 7.37
N PHE A 292 -8.11 8.92 8.34
CA PHE A 292 -8.42 8.06 9.47
C PHE A 292 -9.68 7.22 9.19
N GLY A 293 -9.52 5.91 9.19
CA GLY A 293 -10.56 4.89 9.09
C GLY A 293 -10.49 4.08 7.79
N LEU A 294 -10.76 2.78 7.89
CA LEU A 294 -10.98 1.89 6.76
C LEU A 294 -12.44 1.96 6.32
N SER A 295 -12.80 2.99 5.55
CA SER A 295 -14.13 3.08 4.95
C SER A 295 -14.02 3.47 3.49
N LEU A 296 -14.93 2.95 2.67
CA LEU A 296 -15.05 3.38 1.27
C LEU A 296 -15.11 4.91 1.12
N GLN A 297 -15.86 5.59 1.99
CA GLN A 297 -16.05 7.04 1.88
C GLN A 297 -14.72 7.79 1.99
N ASN A 298 -13.83 7.38 2.90
CA ASN A 298 -12.52 8.01 3.04
C ASN A 298 -11.69 7.90 1.75
N VAL A 299 -11.79 6.78 1.04
CA VAL A 299 -11.11 6.58 -0.25
C VAL A 299 -11.74 7.43 -1.34
N VAL A 300 -13.08 7.46 -1.42
CA VAL A 300 -13.83 8.28 -2.38
C VAL A 300 -13.52 9.76 -2.19
N ASP A 301 -13.47 10.25 -0.95
CA ASP A 301 -13.15 11.65 -0.64
C ASP A 301 -11.75 12.02 -1.13
N CYS A 302 -10.75 11.14 -0.95
CA CYS A 302 -9.40 11.35 -1.47
C CYS A 302 -9.38 11.42 -2.99
N ILE A 303 -10.12 10.54 -3.66
CA ILE A 303 -10.24 10.53 -5.13
C ILE A 303 -10.92 11.80 -5.64
N GLU A 304 -11.95 12.28 -4.94
CA GLU A 304 -12.61 13.53 -5.30
C GLU A 304 -11.69 14.75 -5.13
N ILE A 305 -10.85 14.75 -4.09
CA ILE A 305 -9.83 15.78 -3.89
C ILE A 305 -8.79 15.71 -5.02
N PHE A 306 -8.29 14.51 -5.31
CA PHE A 306 -7.37 14.26 -6.42
C PHE A 306 -7.94 14.75 -7.77
N ASN A 307 -9.20 14.47 -8.06
CA ASN A 307 -9.84 14.93 -9.30
C ASN A 307 -9.99 16.46 -9.37
N LYS A 308 -10.07 17.13 -8.22
CA LYS A 308 -10.15 18.60 -8.10
C LYS A 308 -8.78 19.26 -8.02
N SER A 309 -7.68 18.49 -7.82
CA SER A 309 -6.34 19.05 -7.67
C SER A 309 -5.83 19.55 -9.03
N ILE A 310 -5.40 20.82 -9.04
CA ILE A 310 -4.89 21.50 -10.25
C ILE A 310 -3.38 21.24 -10.42
N ARG A 311 -2.67 20.99 -9.31
CA ARG A 311 -1.26 20.63 -9.29
C ARG A 311 -1.10 19.13 -9.21
N ARG A 312 -0.29 18.58 -10.12
CA ARG A 312 0.07 17.16 -10.13
C ARG A 312 1.56 17.03 -9.93
N TRP A 313 2.00 15.97 -9.26
CA TRP A 313 3.40 15.57 -9.28
C TRP A 313 4.36 16.58 -8.64
N GLY A 314 3.90 17.37 -7.66
CA GLY A 314 4.69 18.47 -7.10
C GLY A 314 5.02 19.59 -8.09
N LYS A 315 4.33 19.65 -9.24
CA LYS A 315 4.41 20.71 -10.26
C LYS A 315 3.15 21.58 -10.19
#